data_AF-A0A833X4G6-F1
#
_entry.id   AF-A0A833X4G6-F1
#
_cell.length_a   1.000
_cell.length_b   1.000
_cell.length_c   1.000
_cell.angle_alpha   90.00
_cell.angle_beta   90.00
_cell.angle_gamma   90.00
#
_symmetry.space_group_name_H-M   'P 1'
#
loop_
_entity.id
_entity.type
_entity.pdbx_description
1 polymer ?
#
loop_
_entity_poly.entity_id
_entity_poly.type
_entity_poly.pdbx_seq_one_letter_code
_entity_poly.pdbx_strand_id
1 'polypeptide(L)'
;MLHYSSILRDLAKELLENFTAIKMAKAFFVNSGSEANDTQVKLVWYYKNALGRSNKKKFIAREKSYHGSTLISASLSGLPALHQKFDLPAPFVLHTDCLHYWRFHLPGETEEDFSTRLANNLENLILKEGPETIAAFIAEPVMGAGGVILPPAT
;
A
#
# COMPACT_ATOMS: atom_id res chain seq x y z
N MET A 1 22.82 -26.70 -13.87
CA MET A 1 21.54 -26.46 -13.16
C MET A 1 21.68 -26.11 -11.67
N LEU A 2 22.84 -26.34 -11.02
CA LEU A 2 23.05 -26.03 -9.58
C LEU A 2 23.49 -24.58 -9.26
N HIS A 3 23.93 -23.78 -10.23
CA HIS A 3 24.45 -22.42 -9.99
C HIS A 3 23.38 -21.32 -9.87
N TYR A 4 22.18 -21.48 -10.45
CA TYR A 4 21.13 -20.46 -10.34
C TYR A 4 20.49 -20.41 -8.95
N SER A 5 20.48 -21.55 -8.24
CA SER A 5 19.91 -21.66 -6.89
C SER A 5 20.74 -20.91 -5.84
N SER A 6 22.07 -20.81 -6.01
CA SER A 6 22.92 -20.08 -5.05
C SER A 6 22.69 -18.58 -5.11
N ILE A 7 22.60 -17.98 -6.31
CA ILE A 7 22.45 -16.53 -6.46
C ILE A 7 21.18 -16.00 -5.79
N LEU A 8 20.02 -16.63 -6.05
CA LEU A 8 18.76 -16.20 -5.44
C LEU A 8 18.75 -16.36 -3.92
N ARG A 9 19.36 -17.43 -3.42
CA ARG A 9 19.49 -17.66 -1.98
C ARG A 9 20.39 -16.61 -1.34
N ASP A 10 21.53 -16.31 -1.96
CA ASP A 10 22.51 -15.37 -1.43
C ASP A 10 21.94 -13.94 -1.46
N LEU A 11 21.23 -13.56 -2.54
CA LEU A 11 20.47 -12.31 -2.61
C LEU A 11 19.38 -12.23 -1.53
N ALA A 12 18.60 -13.30 -1.34
CA ALA A 12 17.59 -13.34 -0.29
C ALA A 12 18.20 -13.14 1.10
N LYS A 13 19.34 -13.78 1.36
CA LYS A 13 20.08 -13.63 2.61
C LYS A 13 20.53 -12.18 2.81
N GLU A 14 21.16 -11.59 1.79
CA GLU A 14 21.66 -10.23 1.85
C GLU A 14 20.55 -9.20 2.09
N LEU A 15 19.42 -9.32 1.38
CA LEU A 15 18.25 -8.46 1.58
C LEU A 15 17.74 -8.52 3.03
N LEU A 16 17.61 -9.73 3.57
CA LEU A 16 17.08 -9.95 4.91
C LEU A 16 18.04 -9.50 6.02
N GLU A 17 19.35 -9.63 5.81
CA GLU A 17 20.36 -9.28 6.82
C GLU A 17 20.74 -7.79 6.80
N ASN A 18 20.82 -7.17 5.62
CA ASN A 18 21.46 -5.86 5.47
C ASN A 18 20.50 -4.73 5.06
N PHE A 19 19.39 -5.03 4.37
CA PHE A 19 18.56 -4.02 3.70
C PHE A 19 17.15 -3.88 4.28
N THR A 20 16.83 -4.58 5.36
CA THR A 20 15.54 -4.45 6.04
C THR A 20 15.69 -3.68 7.34
N ALA A 21 14.82 -2.69 7.56
CA ALA A 21 14.85 -1.86 8.77
C ALA A 21 14.50 -2.64 10.05
N ILE A 22 13.79 -3.76 9.90
CA ILE A 22 13.45 -4.70 10.96
C ILE A 22 13.69 -6.12 10.45
N LYS A 23 13.89 -7.07 11.37
CA LYS A 23 14.11 -8.47 11.03
C LYS A 23 12.92 -9.05 10.26
N MET A 24 13.12 -9.31 8.96
CA MET A 24 12.16 -9.98 8.09
C MET A 24 12.47 -11.49 7.98
N ALA A 25 11.49 -12.29 7.57
CA ALA A 25 11.60 -13.76 7.60
C ALA A 25 11.96 -14.40 6.24
N LYS A 26 11.41 -13.89 5.14
CA LYS A 26 11.50 -14.50 3.79
C LYS A 26 11.47 -13.42 2.71
N ALA A 27 12.12 -13.70 1.59
CA ALA A 27 12.00 -12.93 0.35
C ALA A 27 11.27 -13.76 -0.71
N PHE A 28 10.42 -13.10 -1.49
CA PHE A 28 9.75 -13.66 -2.66
C PHE A 28 10.04 -12.77 -3.86
N PHE A 29 10.59 -13.34 -4.93
CA PHE A 29 11.07 -12.57 -6.08
C PHE A 29 10.05 -12.55 -7.22
N VAL A 30 9.92 -11.39 -7.84
CA VAL A 30 9.14 -11.10 -9.04
C VAL A 30 9.95 -10.13 -9.91
N ASN A 31 9.44 -9.75 -11.08
CA ASN A 31 10.19 -8.97 -12.07
C ASN A 31 9.92 -7.46 -11.98
N SER A 32 8.88 -7.05 -11.25
CA SER A 32 8.46 -5.65 -11.16
C SER A 32 7.82 -5.30 -9.80
N GLY A 33 7.77 -4.00 -9.49
CA GLY A 33 7.04 -3.50 -8.32
C GLY A 33 5.53 -3.78 -8.41
N SER A 34 4.95 -3.73 -9.62
CA SER A 34 3.54 -4.05 -9.84
C SER A 34 3.22 -5.50 -9.46
N GLU A 35 4.02 -6.46 -9.94
CA GLU A 35 3.87 -7.88 -9.58
C GLU A 35 4.11 -8.12 -8.08
N ALA A 36 5.00 -7.33 -7.46
CA ALA A 36 5.29 -7.45 -6.05
C ALA A 36 4.05 -7.06 -5.22
N ASN A 37 3.39 -5.95 -5.58
CA ASN A 37 2.17 -5.50 -4.91
C ASN A 37 0.97 -6.43 -5.17
N ASP A 38 0.83 -6.98 -6.38
CA ASP A 38 -0.18 -8.02 -6.65
C ASP A 38 0.07 -9.27 -5.81
N THR A 39 1.33 -9.66 -5.66
CA THR A 39 1.73 -10.78 -4.79
C THR A 39 1.39 -10.48 -3.33
N GLN A 40 1.64 -9.26 -2.84
CA GLN A 40 1.27 -8.86 -1.48
C GLN A 40 -0.25 -8.96 -1.25
N VAL A 41 -1.07 -8.50 -2.19
CA VAL A 41 -2.54 -8.64 -2.10
C VAL A 41 -2.95 -10.10 -1.98
N LYS A 42 -2.39 -10.98 -2.83
CA LYS A 42 -2.66 -12.42 -2.79
C LYS A 42 -2.24 -13.05 -1.47
N LEU A 43 -1.05 -12.70 -0.94
CA LEU A 43 -0.55 -13.23 0.32
C LEU A 43 -1.41 -12.80 1.50
N VAL A 44 -1.83 -11.54 1.56
CA VAL A 44 -2.75 -11.05 2.60
C VAL A 44 -4.08 -11.77 2.51
N TRP A 45 -4.67 -11.90 1.32
CA TRP A 45 -5.94 -12.62 1.15
C TRP A 45 -5.83 -14.09 1.55
N TYR A 46 -4.75 -14.76 1.17
CA TYR A 46 -4.46 -16.14 1.56
C TYR A 46 -4.34 -16.25 3.08
N TYR A 47 -3.59 -15.34 3.71
CA TYR A 47 -3.43 -15.28 5.16
C TYR A 47 -4.77 -15.09 5.89
N LYS A 48 -5.62 -14.15 5.45
CA LYS A 48 -6.95 -13.95 6.06
C LYS A 48 -7.86 -15.17 5.87
N ASN A 49 -7.84 -15.80 4.70
CA ASN A 49 -8.58 -17.04 4.45
C ASN A 49 -8.12 -18.20 5.33
N ALA A 50 -6.80 -18.39 5.48
CA ALA A 50 -6.22 -19.43 6.32
C ALA A 50 -6.61 -19.27 7.80
N LEU A 51 -6.90 -18.03 8.23
CA LEU A 51 -7.42 -17.73 9.57
C LEU A 51 -8.96 -17.77 9.69
N GLY A 52 -9.67 -18.22 8.65
CA GLY A 52 -11.14 -18.26 8.63
C GLY A 52 -11.82 -16.89 8.49
N ARG A 53 -11.08 -15.84 8.11
CA ARG A 53 -11.58 -14.45 7.97
C ARG A 53 -11.83 -14.12 6.50
N SER A 54 -12.71 -14.89 5.85
CA SER A 54 -12.96 -14.81 4.41
C SER A 54 -13.49 -13.44 3.93
N ASN A 55 -14.18 -12.70 4.80
CA ASN A 55 -14.71 -11.36 4.47
C ASN A 55 -13.65 -10.23 4.59
N LYS A 56 -12.49 -10.50 5.19
CA LYS A 56 -11.44 -9.50 5.45
C LYS A 56 -10.54 -9.31 4.24
N LYS A 57 -11.03 -8.59 3.22
CA LYS A 57 -10.45 -8.52 1.87
C LYS A 57 -10.09 -7.14 1.37
N LYS A 58 -10.68 -6.08 1.93
CA LYS A 58 -10.51 -4.72 1.40
C LYS A 58 -9.12 -4.18 1.69
N PHE A 59 -8.58 -3.39 0.78
CA PHE A 59 -7.32 -2.68 0.93
C PHE A 59 -7.60 -1.18 1.00
N ILE A 60 -6.86 -0.49 1.86
CA ILE A 60 -6.85 0.97 1.89
C ILE A 60 -5.50 1.43 1.34
N ALA A 61 -5.55 2.24 0.28
CA ALA A 61 -4.43 3.00 -0.27
C ALA A 61 -4.70 4.49 -0.08
N ARG A 62 -3.89 5.38 -0.67
CA ARG A 62 -4.08 6.84 -0.55
C ARG A 62 -4.28 7.48 -1.91
N GLU A 63 -5.06 8.55 -1.93
CA GLU A 63 -5.07 9.47 -3.06
C GLU A 63 -3.64 9.92 -3.40
N LYS A 64 -3.33 9.97 -4.69
CA LYS A 64 -2.00 10.21 -5.27
C LYS A 64 -0.91 9.15 -5.03
N SER A 65 -1.20 8.01 -4.39
CA SER A 65 -0.18 6.95 -4.27
C SER A 65 0.11 6.28 -5.61
N TYR A 66 1.31 5.70 -5.75
CA TYR A 66 1.66 4.84 -6.87
C TYR A 66 2.15 3.48 -6.39
N HIS A 67 1.44 2.44 -6.80
CA HIS A 67 1.71 1.05 -6.42
C HIS A 67 1.89 0.13 -7.64
N GLY A 68 1.71 0.63 -8.86
CA GLY A 68 2.01 -0.11 -10.08
C GLY A 68 0.93 0.06 -11.15
N SER A 69 1.01 -0.78 -12.18
CA SER A 69 0.20 -0.68 -13.40
C SER A 69 -0.44 -2.01 -13.87
N THR A 70 -0.34 -3.08 -13.09
CA THR A 70 -1.22 -4.27 -13.29
C THR A 70 -2.64 -3.93 -12.80
N LEU A 71 -3.65 -4.75 -13.07
CA LEU A 71 -5.04 -4.45 -12.65
C LEU A 71 -5.17 -4.18 -11.13
N ILE A 72 -4.56 -5.01 -10.29
CA ILE A 72 -4.62 -4.88 -8.83
C ILE A 72 -3.75 -3.69 -8.39
N SER A 73 -2.49 -3.63 -8.79
CA SER A 73 -1.60 -2.54 -8.39
C SER A 73 -2.00 -1.16 -8.93
N ALA A 74 -2.64 -1.08 -10.11
CA ALA A 74 -3.26 0.14 -10.63
C ALA A 74 -4.49 0.53 -9.79
N SER A 75 -5.31 -0.44 -9.35
CA SER A 75 -6.39 -0.18 -8.39
C SER A 75 -5.85 0.42 -7.09
N LEU A 76 -4.76 -0.13 -6.56
CA LEU A 76 -4.08 0.39 -5.37
C LEU A 76 -3.49 1.78 -5.59
N SER A 77 -3.15 2.16 -6.82
CA SER A 77 -2.60 3.48 -7.12
C SER A 77 -3.70 4.54 -7.11
N GLY A 78 -3.51 5.66 -6.41
CA GLY A 78 -4.46 6.78 -6.34
C GLY A 78 -4.26 7.82 -7.45
N LEU A 79 -3.95 7.39 -8.68
CA LEU A 79 -3.70 8.28 -9.82
C LEU A 79 -4.78 8.09 -10.90
N PRO A 80 -5.64 9.11 -11.16
CA PRO A 80 -6.75 8.97 -12.10
C PRO A 80 -6.37 8.51 -13.51
N ALA A 81 -5.17 8.86 -13.98
CA ALA A 81 -4.66 8.44 -15.29
C ALA A 81 -4.46 6.91 -15.41
N LEU A 82 -4.26 6.20 -14.30
CA LEU A 82 -4.19 4.75 -14.26
C LEU A 82 -5.57 4.08 -14.23
N HIS A 83 -6.63 4.84 -13.95
CA HIS A 83 -8.00 4.32 -13.82
C HIS A 83 -8.88 4.62 -15.03
N GLN A 84 -8.63 5.76 -15.68
CA GLN A 84 -9.46 6.26 -16.75
C GLN A 84 -9.56 5.22 -17.89
N LYS A 85 -10.80 4.81 -18.23
CA LYS A 85 -11.12 3.82 -19.28
C LYS A 85 -10.71 2.37 -18.98
N PHE A 86 -10.38 2.04 -17.72
CA PHE A 86 -9.99 0.69 -17.30
C PHE A 86 -10.92 0.05 -16.26
N ASP A 87 -12.06 0.69 -15.95
CA ASP A 87 -13.02 0.25 -14.92
C ASP A 87 -12.35 0.02 -13.54
N LEU A 88 -11.42 0.91 -13.20
CA LEU A 88 -10.68 0.92 -11.94
C LEU A 88 -11.09 2.11 -11.07
N PRO A 89 -10.87 2.02 -9.74
CA PRO A 89 -10.28 0.91 -9.00
C PRO A 89 -11.23 -0.29 -8.82
N ALA A 90 -10.66 -1.49 -8.61
CA ALA A 90 -11.44 -2.68 -8.26
C ALA A 90 -12.20 -2.49 -6.93
N PRO A 91 -13.41 -3.08 -6.76
CA PRO A 91 -14.29 -2.80 -5.61
C PRO A 91 -13.71 -3.09 -4.21
N PHE A 92 -12.63 -3.85 -4.12
CA PHE A 92 -11.97 -4.15 -2.84
C PHE A 92 -10.94 -3.10 -2.44
N VAL A 93 -10.65 -2.12 -3.29
CA VAL A 93 -9.68 -1.06 -2.99
C VAL A 93 -10.41 0.23 -2.66
N LEU A 94 -9.98 0.85 -1.57
CA LEU A 94 -10.44 2.15 -1.08
C LEU A 94 -9.25 3.10 -1.06
N HIS A 95 -9.50 4.39 -1.28
CA HIS A 95 -8.49 5.43 -1.15
C HIS A 95 -8.86 6.36 0.01
N THR A 96 -7.95 6.51 0.96
CA THR A 96 -8.01 7.55 1.99
C THR A 96 -7.28 8.81 1.52
N ASP A 97 -7.30 9.86 2.35
CA ASP A 97 -6.77 11.18 2.02
C ASP A 97 -5.31 11.18 1.54
N CYS A 98 -5.01 12.19 0.71
CA CYS A 98 -3.63 12.51 0.34
C CYS A 98 -2.97 13.34 1.44
N LEU A 99 -1.78 12.92 1.86
CA LEU A 99 -0.95 13.54 2.90
C LEU A 99 -0.22 14.83 2.47
N HIS A 100 -0.64 15.48 1.38
CA HIS A 100 0.01 16.70 0.89
C HIS A 100 -0.47 17.94 1.65
N TYR A 101 0.14 18.25 2.80
CA TYR A 101 -0.21 19.37 3.68
C TYR A 101 -0.38 20.70 2.92
N TRP A 102 0.64 21.11 2.14
CA TRP A 102 0.61 22.36 1.36
C TRP A 102 -0.64 22.49 0.49
N ARG A 103 -1.19 21.39 -0.01
CA ARG A 103 -2.36 21.37 -0.89
C ARG A 103 -3.69 21.21 -0.17
N PHE A 104 -3.74 20.47 0.94
CA PHE A 104 -4.98 19.97 1.53
C PHE A 104 -5.21 20.39 3.00
N HIS A 105 -4.34 21.22 3.59
CA HIS A 105 -4.61 21.82 4.88
C HIS A 105 -5.80 22.79 4.81
N LEU A 106 -6.53 22.89 5.92
CA LEU A 106 -7.59 23.87 6.11
C LEU A 106 -6.98 25.22 6.56
N PRO A 107 -7.68 26.35 6.35
CA PRO A 107 -7.20 27.64 6.84
C PRO A 107 -6.94 27.62 8.35
N GLY A 108 -5.70 27.92 8.74
CA GLY A 108 -5.26 27.95 10.15
C GLY A 108 -4.93 26.58 10.76
N GLU A 109 -5.02 25.49 9.99
CA GLU A 109 -4.63 24.15 10.44
C GLU A 109 -3.11 24.01 10.48
N THR A 110 -2.54 23.50 11.59
CA THR A 110 -1.12 23.16 11.66
C THR A 110 -0.83 21.83 10.96
N GLU A 111 0.44 21.49 10.76
CA GLU A 111 0.81 20.24 10.13
C GLU A 111 0.45 19.01 11.00
N GLU A 112 0.56 19.14 12.32
CA GLU A 112 0.14 18.13 13.30
C GLU A 112 -1.39 17.97 13.37
N ASP A 113 -2.14 19.07 13.31
CA ASP A 113 -3.61 19.04 13.26
C ASP A 113 -4.10 18.39 11.96
N PHE A 114 -3.44 18.71 10.83
CA PHE A 114 -3.67 18.06 9.54
C PHE A 114 -3.45 16.54 9.65
N SER A 115 -2.32 16.10 10.21
CA SER A 115 -2.04 14.68 10.46
C SER A 115 -3.10 14.01 11.32
N THR A 116 -3.52 14.67 12.40
CA THR A 116 -4.57 14.19 13.30
C THR A 116 -5.90 14.03 12.57
N ARG A 117 -6.27 15.01 11.73
CA ARG A 117 -7.47 14.91 10.88
C ARG A 117 -7.39 13.75 9.90
N LEU A 118 -6.25 13.53 9.24
CA LEU A 118 -6.10 12.40 8.32
C LEU A 118 -6.20 11.05 9.03
N ALA A 119 -5.66 10.94 10.24
CA ALA A 119 -5.80 9.74 11.07
C ALA A 119 -7.26 9.47 11.44
N ASN A 120 -8.00 10.51 11.85
CA ASN A 120 -9.44 10.42 12.15
C ASN A 120 -10.26 10.02 10.92
N ASN A 121 -9.92 10.57 9.74
CA ASN A 121 -10.58 10.20 8.49
C ASN A 121 -10.33 8.73 8.11
N LEU A 122 -9.11 8.23 8.30
CA LEU A 122 -8.79 6.81 8.10
C LEU A 122 -9.58 5.92 9.06
N GLU A 123 -9.67 6.28 10.35
CA GLU A 123 -10.47 5.55 11.33
C GLU A 123 -11.95 5.53 10.92
N ASN A 124 -12.51 6.69 10.57
CA ASN A 124 -13.89 6.80 10.10
C ASN A 124 -14.16 5.93 8.87
N LEU A 125 -13.22 5.86 7.91
CA LEU A 125 -13.32 4.97 6.76
C LEU A 125 -13.31 3.50 7.17
N ILE A 126 -12.42 3.10 8.08
CA ILE A 126 -12.34 1.72 8.58
C ILE A 126 -13.64 1.33 9.30
N LEU A 127 -14.19 2.21 10.13
CA LEU A 127 -15.44 1.98 10.85
C LEU A 127 -16.63 1.89 9.89
N LYS A 128 -16.71 2.79 8.91
CA LYS A 128 -17.77 2.81 7.88
C LYS A 128 -17.81 1.52 7.07
N GLU A 129 -16.65 0.99 6.70
CA GLU A 129 -16.53 -0.19 5.84
C GLU A 129 -16.63 -1.51 6.61
N GLY A 130 -16.64 -1.45 7.94
CA GLY A 130 -16.53 -2.60 8.83
C GLY A 130 -15.08 -3.01 9.04
N PRO A 131 -14.49 -2.85 10.25
CA PRO A 131 -13.12 -3.24 10.53
C PRO A 131 -12.81 -4.70 10.22
N GLU A 132 -13.80 -5.58 10.30
CA GLU A 132 -13.74 -6.99 9.93
C GLU A 132 -13.55 -7.22 8.43
N THR A 133 -13.80 -6.22 7.57
CA THR A 133 -13.64 -6.32 6.11
C THR A 133 -12.30 -5.78 5.61
N ILE A 134 -11.63 -4.89 6.34
CA ILE A 134 -10.34 -4.29 5.95
C ILE A 134 -9.17 -5.26 6.18
N ALA A 135 -8.49 -5.69 5.13
CA ALA A 135 -7.39 -6.64 5.18
C ALA A 135 -6.05 -6.02 5.53
N ALA A 136 -5.72 -4.89 4.89
CA ALA A 136 -4.44 -4.19 5.01
C ALA A 136 -4.53 -2.74 4.54
N PHE A 137 -3.53 -1.95 4.93
CA PHE A 137 -3.23 -0.63 4.43
C PHE A 137 -1.87 -0.68 3.71
N ILE A 138 -1.75 -0.02 2.56
CA ILE A 138 -0.50 0.05 1.79
C ILE A 138 -0.03 1.51 1.68
N ALA A 139 1.27 1.72 1.90
CA ALA A 139 1.84 3.04 1.86
C ALA A 139 3.30 3.11 1.42
N GLU A 140 3.59 4.07 0.53
CA GLU A 140 4.92 4.65 0.33
C GLU A 140 5.30 5.56 1.52
N PRO A 141 6.54 5.48 2.07
CA PRO A 141 7.01 6.41 3.10
C PRO A 141 7.05 7.88 2.61
N VAL A 142 7.47 8.08 1.36
CA VAL A 142 7.41 9.35 0.62
C VAL A 142 6.76 9.02 -0.72
N MET A 143 5.67 9.70 -1.10
CA MET A 143 4.99 9.39 -2.36
C MET A 143 5.84 9.85 -3.55
N GLY A 144 6.29 8.91 -4.39
CA GLY A 144 7.18 9.18 -5.51
C GLY A 144 6.42 9.76 -6.70
N ALA A 145 5.83 8.88 -7.52
CA ALA A 145 5.17 9.27 -8.76
C ALA A 145 3.93 10.16 -8.56
N GLY A 146 3.39 10.22 -7.33
CA GLY A 146 2.34 11.16 -6.93
C GLY A 146 2.77 12.63 -6.87
N GLY A 147 4.08 12.91 -6.92
CA GLY A 147 4.64 14.26 -6.98
C GLY A 147 5.67 14.59 -5.90
N VAL A 148 6.46 13.61 -5.43
CA VAL A 148 7.48 13.78 -4.38
C VAL A 148 6.89 14.44 -3.13
N ILE A 149 5.91 13.76 -2.52
CA ILE A 149 5.16 14.28 -1.38
C ILE A 149 5.71 13.67 -0.10
N LEU A 150 6.29 14.51 0.75
CA LEU A 150 6.74 14.15 2.09
C LEU A 150 5.51 14.01 3.03
N PRO A 151 5.56 13.08 4.00
CA PRO A 151 4.55 13.03 5.04
C PRO A 151 4.60 14.27 5.93
N PRO A 152 3.44 14.74 6.40
CA PRO A 152 3.35 15.83 7.36
C PRO A 152 3.98 15.44 8.70
N ALA A 153 4.37 16.45 9.50
CA ALA A 153 4.69 16.28 10.91
C ALA A 153 3.51 15.67 11.69
N THR A 154 3.82 14.86 12.71
CA THR A 154 2.86 14.14 13.57
C THR A 154 3.07 14.46 15.02
#